data_AF-K2KR20-F1
#
_entry.id   AF-K2KR20-F1
#
_cell.length_a   1.000
_cell.length_b   1.000
_cell.length_c   1.000
_cell.angle_alpha   90.00
_cell.angle_beta   90.00
_cell.angle_gamma   90.00
#
_symmetry.space_group_name_H-M   'P 1'
#
loop_
_entity.id
_entity.type
_entity.pdbx_description
1 polymer ?
#
loop_
_entity_poly.entity_id
_entity_poly.type
_entity_poly.pdbx_seq_one_letter_code
_entity_poly.pdbx_strand_id
1 'polypeptide(L)'
;MLAHQTVAEHAPHGEDVSILTRFFDDGVNAACWQRSLSAPLQHYAQYLCQTTPLSLNRQVDEHSVRHLLERHLPEHAARHQLIDDVQLLVAMAMVLFDANNIGLRLRVLDNAMCPKFHVDKLMCRWLCTYHGAATEWLANDDVARQSMTALTEQPRYASCGEVMLLKGEAWPGNAGNGLVHRSPAIQNKATKRLLLSLDPMSS
;
A
#
# COMPACT_ATOMS: atom_id res chain seq x y z
N MET A 1 -11.51 -15.20 36.67
CA MET A 1 -11.17 -15.90 35.41
C MET A 1 -10.74 -14.82 34.43
N LEU A 2 -9.44 -14.50 34.42
CA LEU A 2 -8.89 -13.44 33.58
C LEU A 2 -8.89 -13.96 32.15
N ALA A 3 -9.74 -13.39 31.29
CA ALA A 3 -9.62 -13.60 29.86
C ALA A 3 -8.22 -13.13 29.45
N HIS A 4 -7.39 -14.04 28.96
CA HIS A 4 -6.24 -13.64 28.17
C HIS A 4 -6.78 -12.89 26.97
N GLN A 5 -6.78 -11.55 27.04
CA GLN A 5 -6.80 -10.72 25.84
C GLN A 5 -5.57 -11.13 25.05
N THR A 6 -5.77 -11.99 24.06
CA THR A 6 -4.79 -12.16 22.98
C THR A 6 -4.56 -10.76 22.45
N VAL A 7 -3.39 -10.18 22.72
CA VAL A 7 -3.02 -8.88 22.17
C VAL A 7 -3.19 -9.03 20.66
N ALA A 8 -4.14 -8.29 20.09
CA ALA A 8 -4.38 -8.35 18.66
C ALA A 8 -3.05 -8.07 17.96
N GLU A 9 -2.66 -8.96 17.04
CA GLU A 9 -1.48 -8.71 16.22
C GLU A 9 -1.64 -7.34 15.58
N HIS A 10 -0.67 -6.45 15.79
CA HIS A 10 -0.76 -5.06 15.38
C HIS A 10 -0.87 -4.87 13.86
N ALA A 11 -0.39 -5.85 13.10
CA ALA A 11 -0.44 -5.89 11.65
C ALA A 11 -0.66 -7.32 11.19
N PRO A 12 -1.90 -7.85 11.20
CA PRO A 12 -2.18 -9.21 10.74
C PRO A 12 -1.82 -9.42 9.27
N HIS A 13 -1.28 -10.61 8.97
CA HIS A 13 -0.93 -11.07 7.64
C HIS A 13 -1.74 -12.33 7.30
N GLY A 14 -2.15 -12.47 6.04
CA GLY A 14 -2.86 -13.66 5.59
C GLY A 14 -3.02 -13.74 4.09
N GLU A 15 -3.13 -14.95 3.57
CA GLU A 15 -3.30 -15.22 2.13
C GLU A 15 -4.73 -14.96 1.64
N ASP A 16 -5.71 -15.06 2.55
CA ASP A 16 -7.12 -14.77 2.26
C ASP A 16 -7.40 -13.26 2.36
N VAL A 17 -8.14 -12.74 1.38
CA VAL A 17 -8.48 -11.31 1.28
C VAL A 17 -9.25 -10.78 2.49
N SER A 18 -9.99 -11.65 3.20
CA SER A 18 -10.69 -11.29 4.44
C SER A 18 -9.77 -10.78 5.54
N ILE A 19 -8.45 -11.02 5.46
CA ILE A 19 -7.48 -10.42 6.39
C ILE A 19 -7.59 -8.89 6.44
N LEU A 20 -7.99 -8.24 5.33
CA LEU A 20 -8.15 -6.80 5.26
C LEU A 20 -9.29 -6.28 6.16
N THR A 21 -10.27 -7.10 6.54
CA THR A 21 -11.34 -6.68 7.46
C THR A 21 -10.83 -6.55 8.89
N ARG A 22 -9.73 -7.24 9.25
CA ARG A 22 -9.07 -7.06 10.56
C ARG A 22 -8.50 -5.67 10.74
N PHE A 23 -8.40 -4.88 9.65
CA PHE A 23 -8.07 -3.47 9.73
C PHE A 23 -8.98 -2.70 10.70
N PHE A 24 -10.23 -3.11 10.90
CA PHE A 24 -11.14 -2.42 11.80
C PHE A 24 -11.02 -2.87 13.26
N ASP A 25 -10.25 -3.92 13.55
CA ASP A 25 -10.03 -4.40 14.91
C ASP A 25 -9.28 -3.36 15.76
N ASP A 26 -9.58 -3.33 17.06
CA ASP A 26 -8.85 -2.52 18.03
C ASP A 26 -7.38 -2.95 18.12
N GLY A 27 -6.46 -1.98 18.15
CA GLY A 27 -5.02 -2.21 18.25
C GLY A 27 -4.32 -2.60 16.94
N VAL A 28 -5.07 -2.88 15.87
CA VAL A 28 -4.53 -3.09 14.52
C VAL A 28 -4.22 -1.76 13.86
N ASN A 29 -3.03 -1.57 13.29
CA ASN A 29 -2.70 -0.40 12.48
C ASN A 29 -2.25 -0.71 11.07
N ALA A 30 -2.10 -1.99 10.73
CA ALA A 30 -2.02 -2.41 9.35
C ALA A 30 -2.77 -3.71 9.12
N ALA A 31 -3.14 -4.01 7.89
CA ALA A 31 -3.49 -5.37 7.49
C ALA A 31 -2.75 -5.67 6.19
N CYS A 32 -2.19 -6.87 6.06
CA CYS A 32 -1.42 -7.28 4.90
C CYS A 32 -2.06 -8.50 4.25
N TRP A 33 -2.55 -8.30 3.02
CA TRP A 33 -3.03 -9.38 2.18
C TRP A 33 -1.88 -9.93 1.32
N GLN A 34 -1.51 -11.17 1.62
CA GLN A 34 -0.39 -11.89 1.02
C GLN A 34 -0.83 -12.58 -0.26
N ARG A 35 -0.73 -11.87 -1.38
CA ARG A 35 -1.08 -12.38 -2.70
C ARG A 35 0.12 -12.40 -3.63
N SER A 36 0.06 -13.27 -4.62
CA SER A 36 1.06 -13.34 -5.69
C SER A 36 0.53 -12.69 -6.97
N LEU A 37 1.39 -11.97 -7.69
CA LEU A 37 1.07 -11.42 -9.01
C LEU A 37 1.18 -12.50 -10.09
N SER A 38 0.32 -12.46 -11.10
CA SER A 38 0.47 -13.32 -12.27
C SER A 38 1.75 -12.97 -13.06
N ALA A 39 2.36 -13.94 -13.75
CA ALA A 39 3.57 -13.70 -14.54
C ALA A 39 3.38 -12.60 -15.62
N PRO A 40 2.25 -12.53 -16.36
CA PRO A 40 1.99 -11.43 -17.29
C PRO A 40 1.96 -10.05 -16.61
N LEU A 41 1.36 -9.95 -15.42
CA LEU A 41 1.30 -8.71 -14.64
C LEU A 41 2.70 -8.27 -14.18
N GLN A 42 3.50 -9.21 -13.65
CA GLN A 42 4.89 -8.95 -13.27
C GLN A 42 5.72 -8.44 -14.45
N HIS A 43 5.60 -9.08 -15.62
CA HIS A 43 6.29 -8.64 -16.83
C HIS A 43 5.90 -7.23 -17.25
N TYR A 44 4.61 -6.90 -17.23
CA TYR A 44 4.19 -5.55 -17.60
C TYR A 44 4.64 -4.48 -16.59
N ALA A 45 4.61 -4.80 -15.30
CA ALA A 45 5.13 -3.90 -14.27
C ALA A 45 6.63 -3.63 -14.45
N GLN A 46 7.41 -4.67 -14.76
CA GLN A 46 8.83 -4.54 -15.10
C GLN A 46 9.05 -3.70 -16.36
N TYR A 47 8.27 -3.95 -17.41
CA TYR A 47 8.31 -3.16 -18.65
C TYR A 47 8.11 -1.67 -18.37
N LEU A 48 7.07 -1.30 -17.61
CA LEU A 48 6.79 0.09 -17.24
C LEU A 48 7.98 0.75 -16.52
N CYS A 49 8.61 0.04 -15.58
CA CYS A 49 9.81 0.54 -14.90
C CYS A 49 10.96 0.82 -15.87
N GLN A 50 11.12 0.03 -16.93
CA GLN A 50 12.23 0.17 -17.88
C GLN A 50 11.98 1.25 -18.94
N THR A 51 10.74 1.42 -19.40
CA THR A 51 10.46 2.17 -20.64
C THR A 51 9.76 3.51 -20.43
N THR A 52 9.13 3.74 -19.27
CA THR A 52 8.18 4.84 -19.14
C THR A 52 8.35 5.61 -17.83
N PRO A 53 8.59 6.93 -17.87
CA PRO A 53 8.35 7.77 -16.70
C PRO A 53 6.84 7.83 -16.47
N LEU A 54 6.34 7.09 -15.49
CA LEU A 54 4.93 7.05 -15.14
C LEU A 54 4.70 7.75 -13.80
N SER A 55 3.87 8.78 -13.79
CA SER A 55 3.42 9.43 -12.56
C SER A 55 1.98 9.88 -12.72
N LEU A 56 1.06 9.03 -12.27
CA LEU A 56 -0.37 9.29 -12.27
C LEU A 56 -0.81 9.65 -10.84
N ASN A 57 -1.62 10.70 -10.71
CA ASN A 57 -2.25 11.12 -9.46
C ASN A 57 -3.61 11.73 -9.79
N ARG A 58 -4.69 10.97 -9.55
CA ARG A 58 -6.05 11.34 -9.92
C ARG A 58 -7.03 10.85 -8.86
N GLN A 59 -8.11 11.60 -8.70
CA GLN A 59 -9.32 11.09 -8.06
C GLN A 59 -10.09 10.26 -9.09
N VAL A 60 -10.55 9.09 -8.68
CA VAL A 60 -11.30 8.14 -9.51
C VAL A 60 -12.50 7.61 -8.75
N ASP A 61 -13.55 7.31 -9.51
CA ASP A 61 -14.64 6.42 -9.12
C ASP A 61 -14.43 5.03 -9.74
N GLU A 62 -15.32 4.08 -9.46
CA GLU A 62 -15.22 2.72 -10.00
C GLU A 62 -15.23 2.69 -11.54
N HIS A 63 -15.96 3.59 -12.20
CA HIS A 63 -16.15 3.53 -13.65
C HIS A 63 -15.03 4.20 -14.46
N SER A 64 -14.28 5.11 -13.84
CA SER A 64 -13.25 5.91 -14.52
C SER A 64 -11.86 5.28 -14.52
N VAL A 65 -11.57 4.29 -13.66
CA VAL A 65 -10.23 3.69 -13.51
C VAL A 65 -9.74 3.09 -14.82
N ARG A 66 -10.51 2.20 -15.46
CA ARG A 66 -10.10 1.54 -16.71
C ARG A 66 -9.74 2.56 -17.79
N HIS A 67 -10.65 3.48 -18.09
CA HIS A 67 -10.45 4.50 -19.12
C HIS A 67 -9.25 5.40 -18.81
N LEU A 68 -9.07 5.75 -17.53
CA LEU A 68 -7.91 6.53 -17.10
C LEU A 68 -6.61 5.80 -17.40
N LEU A 69 -6.52 4.52 -17.05
CA LEU A 69 -5.30 3.74 -17.21
C LEU A 69 -5.02 3.41 -18.69
N GLU A 70 -6.03 3.06 -19.48
CA GLU A 70 -5.86 2.82 -20.93
C GLU A 70 -5.29 4.04 -21.65
N ARG A 71 -5.68 5.25 -21.23
CA ARG A 71 -5.17 6.51 -21.80
C ARG A 71 -3.70 6.79 -21.47
N HIS A 72 -3.22 6.39 -20.29
CA HIS A 72 -1.90 6.78 -19.79
C HIS A 72 -0.86 5.65 -19.86
N LEU A 73 -1.30 4.40 -19.97
CA LEU A 73 -0.44 3.23 -19.98
C LEU A 73 -0.08 2.82 -21.42
N PRO A 74 1.22 2.62 -21.73
CA PRO A 74 1.67 2.19 -23.05
C PRO A 74 1.07 0.85 -23.46
N GLU A 75 0.78 0.69 -24.75
CA GLU A 75 0.28 -0.57 -25.33
C GLU A 75 1.23 -1.74 -25.04
N HIS A 76 0.66 -2.86 -24.59
CA HIS A 76 1.38 -4.10 -24.30
C HIS A 76 0.38 -5.25 -24.18
N ALA A 77 0.77 -6.47 -24.57
CA ALA A 77 -0.11 -7.64 -24.53
C ALA A 77 -0.69 -7.90 -23.13
N ALA A 78 0.10 -7.63 -22.08
CA ALA A 78 -0.30 -7.78 -20.68
C ALA A 78 -0.80 -6.48 -20.02
N ARG A 79 -1.03 -5.38 -20.76
CA ARG A 79 -1.51 -4.11 -20.19
C ARG A 79 -2.79 -4.28 -19.37
N HIS A 80 -3.75 -5.03 -19.92
CA HIS A 80 -5.05 -5.26 -19.31
C HIS A 80 -4.93 -5.90 -17.91
N GLN A 81 -3.92 -6.75 -17.68
CA GLN A 81 -3.71 -7.40 -16.38
C GLN A 81 -3.47 -6.39 -15.25
N LEU A 82 -2.70 -5.33 -15.50
CA LEU A 82 -2.49 -4.28 -14.49
C LEU A 82 -3.73 -3.42 -14.32
N ILE A 83 -4.46 -3.15 -15.41
CA ILE A 83 -5.68 -2.35 -15.36
C ILE A 83 -6.75 -3.08 -14.56
N ASP A 84 -6.95 -4.37 -14.81
CA ASP A 84 -7.92 -5.21 -14.11
C ASP A 84 -7.57 -5.33 -12.62
N ASP A 85 -6.29 -5.46 -12.29
CA ASP A 85 -5.83 -5.54 -10.90
C ASP A 85 -6.04 -4.21 -10.15
N VAL A 86 -5.67 -3.08 -10.74
CA VAL A 86 -5.90 -1.76 -10.14
C VAL A 86 -7.41 -1.48 -10.00
N GLN A 87 -8.22 -1.85 -10.99
CA GLN A 87 -9.68 -1.75 -10.93
C GLN A 87 -10.25 -2.54 -9.74
N LEU A 88 -9.79 -3.78 -9.56
CA LEU A 88 -10.20 -4.64 -8.45
C LEU A 88 -9.83 -4.00 -7.10
N LEU A 89 -8.58 -3.53 -6.94
CA LEU A 89 -8.14 -2.91 -5.69
C LEU A 89 -8.89 -1.61 -5.39
N VAL A 90 -9.22 -0.81 -6.41
CA VAL A 90 -10.07 0.38 -6.23
C VAL A 90 -11.47 -0.01 -5.79
N ALA A 91 -12.12 -0.97 -6.45
CA ALA A 91 -13.45 -1.43 -6.07
C ALA A 91 -13.48 -1.99 -4.63
N MET A 92 -12.48 -2.79 -4.26
CA MET A 92 -12.32 -3.29 -2.89
C MET A 92 -12.15 -2.15 -1.88
N ALA A 93 -11.32 -1.14 -2.18
CA ALA A 93 -11.12 0.00 -1.30
C ALA A 93 -12.40 0.83 -1.15
N MET A 94 -13.17 1.02 -2.23
CA MET A 94 -14.47 1.71 -2.18
C MET A 94 -15.46 0.97 -1.29
N VAL A 95 -15.59 -0.35 -1.47
CA VAL A 95 -16.49 -1.18 -0.65
C VAL A 95 -16.06 -1.20 0.82
N LEU A 96 -14.76 -1.41 1.10
CA LEU A 96 -14.28 -1.55 2.47
C LEU A 96 -14.44 -0.25 3.29
N PHE A 97 -14.35 0.90 2.63
CA PHE A 97 -14.40 2.22 3.28
C PHE A 97 -15.70 2.99 3.03
N ASP A 98 -16.68 2.38 2.36
CA ASP A 98 -17.92 3.05 1.92
C ASP A 98 -17.65 4.38 1.18
N ALA A 99 -16.63 4.36 0.30
CA ALA A 99 -16.13 5.56 -0.37
C ALA A 99 -16.63 5.65 -1.81
N ASN A 100 -17.15 6.81 -2.18
CA ASN A 100 -17.56 7.09 -3.58
C ASN A 100 -16.38 7.41 -4.50
N ASN A 101 -15.25 7.81 -3.93
CA ASN A 101 -14.07 8.21 -4.69
C ASN A 101 -12.78 7.79 -3.97
N ILE A 102 -11.77 7.45 -4.77
CA ILE A 102 -10.45 7.06 -4.32
C ILE A 102 -9.40 8.00 -4.92
N GLY A 103 -8.48 8.49 -4.10
CA GLY A 103 -7.25 9.12 -4.57
C GLY A 103 -6.29 8.06 -5.07
N LEU A 104 -6.22 7.87 -6.39
CA LEU A 104 -5.34 6.89 -7.04
C LEU A 104 -4.00 7.52 -7.43
N ARG A 105 -2.91 6.88 -7.01
CA ARG A 105 -1.56 7.22 -7.43
C ARG A 105 -0.82 5.99 -7.93
N LEU A 106 -0.41 6.01 -9.20
CA LEU A 106 0.40 4.95 -9.82
C LEU A 106 1.69 5.57 -10.34
N ARG A 107 2.83 5.16 -9.79
CA ARG A 107 4.11 5.80 -10.10
C ARG A 107 5.24 4.80 -10.29
N VAL A 108 6.07 5.06 -11.30
CA VAL A 108 7.43 4.54 -11.38
C VAL A 108 8.33 5.47 -10.57
N LEU A 109 9.00 4.92 -9.57
CA LEU A 109 9.91 5.66 -8.69
C LEU A 109 11.34 5.22 -8.99
N ASP A 110 12.22 6.18 -9.23
CA ASP A 110 13.67 6.01 -9.42
C ASP A 110 14.51 6.60 -8.25
N ASN A 111 13.83 7.19 -7.27
CA ASN A 111 14.38 7.70 -6.03
C ASN A 111 13.52 7.31 -4.81
N ALA A 112 14.12 7.25 -3.62
CA ALA A 112 13.36 7.05 -2.39
C ALA A 112 12.65 8.36 -2.04
N MET A 113 11.34 8.43 -2.27
CA MET A 113 10.53 9.64 -1.99
C MET A 113 10.48 10.00 -0.49
N CYS A 114 10.45 9.00 0.39
CA CYS A 114 10.40 9.17 1.85
C CYS A 114 11.29 8.12 2.53
N PRO A 115 12.62 8.33 2.56
CA PRO A 115 13.56 7.35 3.14
C PRO A 115 13.55 7.36 4.67
N LYS A 116 12.91 8.36 5.29
CA LYS A 116 12.73 8.45 6.74
C LYS A 116 11.41 7.81 7.14
N PHE A 117 11.43 7.14 8.28
CA PHE A 117 10.22 6.66 8.92
C PHE A 117 9.28 7.82 9.25
N HIS A 118 8.00 7.63 8.94
CA HIS A 118 6.95 8.59 9.18
C HIS A 118 5.61 7.87 9.39
N VAL A 119 4.63 8.63 9.82
CA VAL A 119 3.22 8.23 9.89
C VAL A 119 2.43 9.06 8.89
N ASP A 120 1.43 8.46 8.25
CA ASP A 120 0.49 9.22 7.43
C ASP A 120 -0.43 10.04 8.34
N LYS A 121 -0.75 11.27 7.91
CA LYS A 121 -1.73 12.15 8.57
C LYS A 121 -3.16 11.97 8.05
N LEU A 122 -3.35 11.00 7.16
CA LEU A 122 -4.65 10.63 6.57
C LEU A 122 -5.35 9.57 7.44
N MET A 123 -6.57 9.20 7.08
CA MET A 123 -7.30 8.11 7.77
C MET A 123 -6.60 6.77 7.53
N CYS A 124 -6.39 6.44 6.25
CA CYS A 124 -5.70 5.22 5.86
C CYS A 124 -5.06 5.37 4.47
N ARG A 125 -4.24 4.38 4.12
CA ARG A 125 -3.64 4.24 2.79
C ARG A 125 -3.50 2.78 2.42
N TRP A 126 -3.89 2.44 1.19
CA TRP A 126 -3.55 1.18 0.57
C TRP A 126 -2.25 1.33 -0.22
N LEU A 127 -1.38 0.35 -0.13
CA LEU A 127 -0.13 0.26 -0.87
C LEU A 127 -0.02 -1.11 -1.55
N CYS A 128 0.37 -1.11 -2.82
CA CYS A 128 0.76 -2.32 -3.54
C CYS A 128 1.95 -2.02 -4.44
N THR A 129 3.05 -2.75 -4.25
CA THR A 129 4.22 -2.65 -5.13
C THR A 129 4.12 -3.74 -6.19
N TYR A 130 4.06 -3.37 -7.46
CA TYR A 130 3.97 -4.31 -8.57
C TYR A 130 5.33 -4.77 -9.12
N HIS A 131 6.38 -4.00 -8.84
CA HIS A 131 7.75 -4.33 -9.21
C HIS A 131 8.72 -3.56 -8.31
N GLY A 132 9.86 -4.17 -7.94
CA GLY A 132 10.89 -3.54 -7.11
C GLY A 132 10.63 -3.66 -5.60
N ALA A 133 11.40 -2.90 -4.81
CA ALA A 133 11.34 -2.97 -3.35
C ALA A 133 10.02 -2.37 -2.80
N ALA A 134 9.35 -3.13 -1.92
CA ALA A 134 8.08 -2.72 -1.33
C ALA A 134 8.26 -2.01 0.03
N THR A 135 7.15 -1.53 0.58
CA THR A 135 7.11 -0.69 1.78
C THR A 135 7.77 -1.37 2.99
N GLU A 136 8.54 -0.58 3.74
CA GLU A 136 9.08 -0.98 5.04
C GLU A 136 8.23 -0.39 6.16
N TRP A 137 8.03 -1.13 7.24
CA TRP A 137 7.26 -0.67 8.39
C TRP A 137 7.82 -1.22 9.70
N LEU A 138 7.45 -0.59 10.80
CA LEU A 138 7.86 -0.96 12.15
C LEU A 138 6.64 -1.38 12.97
N ALA A 139 6.77 -2.46 13.74
CA ALA A 139 5.75 -2.80 14.72
C ALA A 139 5.72 -1.75 15.84
N ASN A 140 4.57 -1.54 16.47
CA ASN A 140 4.43 -0.53 17.54
C ASN A 140 5.49 -0.64 18.64
N ASP A 141 5.82 -1.87 19.05
CA ASP A 141 6.81 -2.13 20.11
C ASP A 141 8.25 -1.82 19.66
N ASP A 142 8.48 -1.71 18.35
CA ASP A 142 9.77 -1.41 17.74
C ASP A 142 9.94 0.08 17.40
N VAL A 143 9.06 0.97 17.90
CA VAL A 143 9.04 2.40 17.53
C VAL A 143 9.24 3.31 18.74
N ALA A 144 10.26 4.17 18.67
CA ALA A 144 10.36 5.36 19.52
C ALA A 144 9.49 6.47 18.93
N ARG A 145 8.21 6.54 19.32
CA ARG A 145 7.21 7.42 18.66
C ARG A 145 7.55 8.92 18.72
N GLN A 146 8.26 9.39 19.74
CA GLN A 146 8.66 10.79 19.84
C GLN A 146 9.70 11.18 18.78
N SER A 147 10.59 10.25 18.42
CA SER A 147 11.68 10.48 17.45
C SER A 147 11.39 9.87 16.07
N MET A 148 10.32 9.07 15.93
CA MET A 148 10.00 8.28 14.73
C MET A 148 11.20 7.44 14.26
N THR A 149 11.90 6.83 15.22
CA THR A 149 13.04 5.96 14.97
C THR A 149 12.71 4.53 15.37
N ALA A 150 13.32 3.58 14.67
CA ALA A 150 13.26 2.18 15.06
C ALA A 150 14.04 1.98 16.37
N LEU A 151 13.44 1.27 17.32
CA LEU A 151 14.11 0.81 18.55
C LEU A 151 15.00 -0.41 18.28
N THR A 152 14.65 -1.18 17.25
CA THR A 152 15.40 -2.32 16.74
C THR A 152 15.85 -2.05 15.30
N GLU A 153 16.94 -2.67 14.84
CA GLU A 153 17.44 -2.46 13.46
C GLU A 153 16.70 -3.27 12.38
N GLN A 154 15.58 -3.92 12.71
CA GLN A 154 14.91 -4.85 11.79
C GLN A 154 13.49 -4.37 11.43
N PRO A 155 13.35 -3.48 10.44
CA PRO A 155 12.04 -3.21 9.88
C PRO A 155 11.47 -4.46 9.21
N ARG A 156 10.15 -4.50 9.14
CA ARG A 156 9.40 -5.50 8.39
C ARG A 156 9.16 -4.98 6.98
N TYR A 157 8.96 -5.91 6.05
CA TYR A 157 8.83 -5.62 4.62
C TYR A 157 7.57 -6.27 4.09
N ALA A 158 6.83 -5.53 3.26
CA ALA A 158 5.93 -6.19 2.32
C ALA A 158 6.74 -6.86 1.20
N SER A 159 6.15 -7.87 0.58
CA SER A 159 6.64 -8.46 -0.66
C SER A 159 5.97 -7.79 -1.86
N CYS A 160 6.58 -7.96 -3.04
CA CYS A 160 5.97 -7.54 -4.30
C CYS A 160 4.62 -8.25 -4.49
N GLY A 161 3.58 -7.49 -4.84
CA GLY A 161 2.22 -7.98 -5.00
C GLY A 161 1.36 -7.91 -3.74
N GLU A 162 1.96 -7.93 -2.55
CA GLU A 162 1.19 -7.82 -1.32
C GLU A 162 0.48 -6.46 -1.23
N VAL A 163 -0.73 -6.50 -0.70
CA VAL A 163 -1.53 -5.30 -0.47
C VAL A 163 -1.48 -4.98 1.02
N MET A 164 -0.89 -3.85 1.35
CA MET A 164 -0.90 -3.32 2.70
C MET A 164 -1.93 -2.22 2.85
N LEU A 165 -2.75 -2.31 3.89
CA LEU A 165 -3.64 -1.26 4.33
C LEU A 165 -3.10 -0.65 5.63
N LEU A 166 -2.75 0.64 5.64
CA LEU A 166 -2.10 1.31 6.77
C LEU A 166 -3.07 2.30 7.43
N LYS A 167 -3.19 2.29 8.76
CA LYS A 167 -3.86 3.35 9.52
C LYS A 167 -2.94 4.53 9.69
N GLY A 168 -3.41 5.71 9.31
CA GLY A 168 -2.77 6.97 9.66
C GLY A 168 -3.31 7.54 10.97
N GLU A 169 -2.81 8.70 11.37
CA GLU A 169 -3.19 9.34 12.62
C GLU A 169 -4.60 9.95 12.64
N ALA A 170 -5.18 10.23 11.46
CA ALA A 170 -6.54 10.76 11.39
C ALA A 170 -7.62 9.65 11.48
N TRP A 171 -7.22 8.39 11.59
CA TRP A 171 -8.17 7.32 11.93
C TRP A 171 -8.77 7.57 13.33
N PRO A 172 -10.09 7.43 13.52
CA PRO A 172 -10.73 7.66 14.82
C PRO A 172 -10.07 6.85 15.94
N GLY A 173 -9.64 7.54 17.00
CA GLY A 173 -8.94 6.92 18.14
C GLY A 173 -7.48 6.53 17.89
N ASN A 174 -6.90 6.85 16.73
CA ASN A 174 -5.54 6.45 16.36
C ASN A 174 -4.48 7.57 16.42
N ALA A 175 -4.83 8.72 17.00
CA ALA A 175 -3.90 9.84 17.14
C ALA A 175 -2.64 9.40 17.92
N GLY A 176 -1.47 9.66 17.35
CA GLY A 176 -0.18 9.22 17.89
C GLY A 176 0.13 7.73 17.68
N ASN A 177 -0.81 6.94 17.16
CA ASN A 177 -0.67 5.50 16.98
C ASN A 177 -0.51 5.05 15.52
N GLY A 178 -0.57 5.95 14.54
CA GLY A 178 -0.38 5.64 13.11
C GLY A 178 0.81 4.70 12.82
N LEU A 179 0.67 3.87 11.80
CA LEU A 179 1.71 2.91 11.43
C LEU A 179 2.95 3.65 10.95
N VAL A 180 4.09 3.38 11.60
CA VAL A 180 5.37 3.94 11.20
C VAL A 180 5.92 3.15 10.03
N HIS A 181 6.07 3.83 8.89
CA HIS A 181 6.50 3.21 7.64
C HIS A 181 7.40 4.14 6.82
N ARG A 182 8.06 3.58 5.82
CA ARG A 182 8.88 4.34 4.87
C ARG A 182 8.93 3.67 3.51
N SER A 183 9.36 4.45 2.52
CA SER A 183 9.86 3.87 1.28
C SER A 183 11.18 3.19 1.57
N PRO A 184 11.42 1.96 1.07
CA PRO A 184 12.71 1.29 1.24
C PRO A 184 13.83 2.15 0.66
N ALA A 185 14.99 2.07 1.30
CA ALA A 185 16.19 2.68 0.75
C ALA A 185 16.54 1.99 -0.58
N ILE A 186 16.79 2.77 -1.62
CA ILE A 186 17.23 2.22 -2.89
C ILE A 186 18.66 1.71 -2.73
N GLN A 187 18.84 0.38 -2.68
CA GLN A 187 20.16 -0.24 -2.59
C GLN A 187 20.99 -0.03 -3.86
N ASN A 188 20.34 0.15 -5.02
CA ASN A 188 21.00 0.46 -6.29
C ASN A 188 20.17 1.46 -7.10
N LYS A 189 20.76 2.61 -7.49
CA LYS A 189 20.12 3.67 -8.30
C LYS A 189 19.50 3.18 -9.61
N ALA A 190 19.90 2.00 -10.10
CA ALA A 190 19.31 1.37 -11.28
C ALA A 190 17.95 0.67 -11.03
N THR A 191 17.56 0.45 -9.77
CA THR A 191 16.34 -0.28 -9.43
C THR A 191 15.16 0.67 -9.27
N LYS A 192 14.31 0.71 -10.30
CA LYS A 192 13.02 1.41 -10.27
C LYS A 192 11.95 0.51 -9.65
N ARG A 193 10.93 1.12 -9.05
CA ARG A 193 9.75 0.40 -8.54
C ARG A 193 8.45 0.96 -9.07
N LEU A 194 7.46 0.11 -9.30
CA LEU A 194 6.10 0.50 -9.66
C LEU A 194 5.21 0.40 -8.42
N LEU A 195 4.77 1.53 -7.91
CA LEU A 195 3.96 1.62 -6.70
C LEU A 195 2.56 2.15 -7.01
N LEU A 196 1.55 1.44 -6.52
CA LEU A 196 0.19 1.94 -6.38
C LEU A 196 -0.04 2.39 -4.93
N SER A 197 -0.64 3.56 -4.77
CA SER A 197 -1.21 4.07 -3.52
C SER A 197 -2.66 4.47 -3.77
N LEU A 198 -3.56 4.00 -2.92
CA LEU A 198 -4.97 4.38 -2.91
C LEU A 198 -5.30 5.01 -1.57
N ASP A 199 -5.87 6.21 -1.59
CA ASP A 199 -6.35 6.91 -0.41
C ASP A 199 -7.88 7.03 -0.52
N PRO A 200 -8.67 6.23 0.24
CA PRO A 200 -10.12 6.40 0.31
C PRO A 200 -10.46 7.79 0.84
N MET A 201 -11.38 8.47 0.15
CA MET A 201 -11.82 9.81 0.55
C MET A 201 -13.17 9.69 1.23
N SER A 202 -13.26 10.20 2.45
CA SER A 202 -14.53 10.34 3.15
C SER A 202 -15.44 11.28 2.37
N SER A 203 -16.68 10.85 2.14
CA SER A 203 -17.78 11.69 1.65
C SER A 203 -18.14 12.80 2.63
#